data_AF-A0A9D6RKH6-F1
#
_entry.id   AF-A0A9D6RKH6-F1
#
_cell.length_a   1.000
_cell.length_b   1.000
_cell.length_c   1.000
_cell.angle_alpha   90.00
_cell.angle_beta   90.00
_cell.angle_gamma   90.00
#
_symmetry.space_group_name_H-M   'P 1'
#
loop_
_entity.id
_entity.type
_entity.pdbx_description
1 polymer ?
#
loop_
_entity_poly.entity_id
_entity_poly.type
_entity_poly.pdbx_seq_one_letter_code
_entity_poly.pdbx_strand_id
1 'polypeptide(L)'
;MKSSTWFKTCLATASALALAFTLSAADSPAKDSKEKAAKAKPYPLKTCIVSDEKLDADPSMKSVAFNHEGQEIKLCCKSCMKDFKKDPAKYVKKLNAAANKDDKAKKKA
;
A
#
# COMPACT_ATOMS: atom_id res chain seq x y z
N MET A 1 16.76 -31.24 -31.31
CA MET A 1 18.25 -31.21 -31.43
C MET A 1 18.73 -30.40 -30.22
N LYS A 2 19.36 -30.88 -29.15
CA LYS A 2 20.06 -32.12 -28.75
C LYS A 2 19.71 -32.33 -27.25
N SER A 3 19.10 -33.44 -26.79
CA SER A 3 19.77 -34.72 -26.47
C SER A 3 21.11 -34.46 -25.76
N SER A 4 21.37 -34.84 -24.51
CA SER A 4 21.18 -36.18 -24.01
C SER A 4 21.86 -36.28 -22.63
N THR A 5 21.22 -37.01 -21.73
CA THR A 5 21.89 -38.13 -21.05
C THR A 5 23.11 -37.79 -20.17
N TRP A 6 22.85 -37.25 -18.97
CA TRP A 6 23.66 -37.61 -17.79
C TRP A 6 22.85 -38.56 -16.92
N PHE A 7 22.65 -39.73 -17.51
CA PHE A 7 22.13 -40.93 -16.88
C PHE A 7 23.04 -41.35 -15.71
N LYS A 8 22.41 -41.97 -14.69
CA LYS A 8 22.94 -43.10 -13.89
C LYS A 8 24.27 -42.82 -13.17
N THR A 9 24.36 -42.90 -11.85
CA THR A 9 24.01 -44.02 -10.98
C THR A 9 24.42 -43.51 -9.59
N CYS A 10 23.60 -43.55 -8.56
CA CYS A 10 23.69 -44.62 -7.59
C CYS A 10 22.42 -44.59 -6.73
N LEU A 11 21.50 -45.48 -7.08
CA LEU A 11 20.54 -46.01 -6.14
C LEU A 11 21.26 -47.07 -5.29
N ALA A 12 20.88 -47.14 -4.01
CA ALA A 12 21.21 -48.17 -3.02
C ALA A 12 22.50 -47.98 -2.19
N THR A 13 22.33 -47.46 -0.97
CA THR A 13 22.62 -48.25 0.25
C THR A 13 21.72 -47.75 1.37
N ALA A 14 20.75 -48.58 1.76
CA ALA A 14 20.09 -48.49 3.04
C ALA A 14 21.11 -48.78 4.15
N SER A 15 21.23 -47.89 5.14
CA SER A 15 21.73 -48.27 6.46
C SER A 15 21.23 -47.28 7.50
N ALA A 16 20.78 -47.86 8.61
CA ALA A 16 20.00 -47.23 9.66
C ALA A 16 20.88 -46.53 10.73
N LEU A 17 20.22 -45.69 11.54
CA LEU A 17 20.63 -45.11 12.84
C LEU A 17 21.75 -44.04 12.84
N ALA A 18 21.36 -42.78 13.03
CA ALA A 18 21.72 -42.01 14.24
C ALA A 18 21.02 -40.64 14.25
N LEU A 19 20.48 -40.30 15.41
CA LEU A 19 19.72 -39.09 15.74
C LEU A 19 20.59 -37.82 15.64
N ALA A 20 20.10 -36.82 14.89
CA ALA A 20 20.45 -35.41 15.14
C ALA A 20 19.25 -34.51 14.81
N PHE A 21 18.86 -33.77 15.84
CA PHE A 21 17.83 -32.74 15.89
C PHE A 21 18.05 -31.67 14.82
N THR A 22 17.09 -31.48 13.91
CA THR A 22 16.75 -30.13 13.42
C THR A 22 15.24 -29.95 13.47
N LEU A 23 14.83 -29.42 14.62
CA LEU A 23 13.59 -28.67 14.78
C LEU A 23 13.63 -27.50 13.77
N SER A 24 12.80 -27.55 12.74
CA SER A 24 12.19 -26.33 12.21
C SER A 24 10.83 -26.70 11.64
N ALA A 25 9.82 -26.24 12.36
CA ALA A 25 8.43 -26.30 12.00
C ALA A 25 8.19 -25.68 10.61
N ALA A 26 7.14 -26.19 9.98
CA ALA A 26 6.45 -25.57 8.87
C ALA A 26 6.31 -24.05 9.07
N ASP A 27 6.66 -23.27 8.05
CA ASP A 27 5.87 -22.08 7.73
C ASP A 27 6.02 -21.74 6.25
N SER A 28 4.90 -21.92 5.55
CA SER A 28 4.65 -21.45 4.20
C SER A 28 4.86 -19.94 4.11
N PRO A 29 5.53 -19.39 3.07
CA PRO A 29 5.19 -18.05 2.64
C PRO A 29 3.86 -18.11 1.86
N ALA A 30 2.76 -18.16 2.61
CA ALA A 30 1.58 -17.42 2.20
C ALA A 30 1.88 -15.93 2.48
N LYS A 31 1.43 -15.05 1.58
CA LYS A 31 1.68 -13.58 1.44
C LYS A 31 2.85 -13.34 0.48
N ASP A 32 2.61 -12.95 -0.78
CA ASP A 32 1.90 -11.74 -1.16
C ASP A 32 0.93 -12.00 -2.34
N SER A 33 -0.33 -12.31 -2.03
CA SER A 33 -1.43 -11.79 -2.86
C SER A 33 -1.59 -10.30 -2.53
N LYS A 34 -0.66 -9.47 -3.02
CA LYS A 34 -0.94 -8.05 -3.28
C LYS A 34 -1.59 -7.96 -4.66
N GLU A 35 -2.69 -8.68 -4.80
CA GLU A 35 -3.57 -8.65 -5.96
C GLU A 35 -4.38 -7.34 -5.88
N LYS A 36 -3.87 -6.33 -6.60
CA LYS A 36 -4.59 -5.11 -7.01
C LYS A 36 -5.48 -4.45 -5.96
N ALA A 37 -4.88 -3.90 -4.89
CA ALA A 37 -5.38 -2.63 -4.39
C ALA A 37 -5.23 -1.63 -5.55
N ALA A 38 -6.33 -1.26 -6.20
CA ALA A 38 -6.36 -0.16 -7.17
C ALA A 38 -5.57 0.99 -6.54
N LYS A 39 -4.38 1.29 -7.10
CA LYS A 39 -3.48 2.30 -6.55
C LYS A 39 -4.21 3.64 -6.61
N ALA A 40 -4.90 3.98 -5.54
CA ALA A 40 -5.47 5.29 -5.39
C ALA A 40 -4.31 6.28 -5.48
N LYS A 41 -4.49 7.38 -6.22
CA LYS A 41 -3.53 8.46 -6.19
C LYS A 41 -3.33 8.87 -4.73
N PRO A 42 -2.09 8.97 -4.23
CA PRO A 42 -1.83 9.35 -2.86
C PRO A 42 -2.31 10.78 -2.65
N TYR A 43 -2.79 11.07 -1.44
CA TYR A 43 -3.22 12.42 -1.08
C TYR A 43 -2.01 13.39 -1.14
N PRO A 44 -1.98 14.38 -2.04
CA PRO A 44 -0.80 15.20 -2.30
C PRO A 44 -0.58 16.33 -1.28
N LEU A 45 -1.59 16.67 -0.48
CA LEU A 45 -1.54 17.80 0.44
C LEU A 45 -1.16 17.38 1.86
N LYS A 46 -0.57 18.33 2.59
CA LYS A 46 -0.32 18.22 4.04
C LYS A 46 -1.50 18.74 4.86
N THR A 47 -2.49 19.31 4.20
CA THR A 47 -3.63 20.03 4.80
C THR A 47 -4.93 19.34 4.42
N CYS A 48 -5.97 19.47 5.24
CA CYS A 48 -7.31 18.96 5.02
C CYS A 48 -7.95 19.69 3.82
N ILE A 49 -8.45 18.97 2.83
CA ILE A 49 -9.04 19.58 1.63
C ILE A 49 -10.32 20.39 1.92
N VAL A 50 -10.97 20.10 3.06
CA VAL A 50 -12.21 20.72 3.49
C VAL A 50 -11.97 21.99 4.32
N SER A 51 -11.15 21.90 5.37
CA SER A 51 -10.89 23.04 6.27
C SER A 51 -9.60 23.82 5.98
N ASP A 52 -8.76 23.33 5.07
CA ASP A 52 -7.43 23.87 4.76
C ASP A 52 -6.43 23.86 5.96
N GLU A 53 -6.78 23.23 7.08
CA GLU A 53 -5.91 23.06 8.26
C GLU A 53 -4.89 21.94 8.07
N LYS A 54 -3.78 21.94 8.82
CA LYS A 54 -2.78 20.86 8.75
C LYS A 54 -3.42 19.52 9.15
N LEU A 55 -3.25 18.52 8.28
CA LEU A 55 -3.44 17.13 8.69
C LEU A 55 -2.41 16.86 9.78
N ASP A 56 -2.82 16.18 10.86
CA ASP A 56 -1.99 15.89 12.02
C ASP A 56 -1.60 17.12 12.87
N ALA A 57 -2.34 18.23 12.78
CA ALA A 57 -2.19 19.35 13.70
C ALA A 57 -2.37 18.92 15.17
N ASP A 58 -3.36 18.04 15.40
CA ASP A 58 -3.69 17.49 16.71
C ASP A 58 -3.75 15.96 16.63
N PRO A 59 -2.82 15.23 17.29
CA PRO A 59 -2.85 13.77 17.31
C PRO A 59 -4.07 13.21 18.09
N SER A 60 -4.71 14.05 18.89
CA SER A 60 -5.96 13.75 19.59
C SER A 60 -7.19 13.74 18.67
N MET A 61 -7.09 14.32 17.47
CA MET A 61 -8.19 14.34 16.51
C MET A 61 -8.15 13.12 15.59
N LYS A 62 -9.32 12.49 15.38
CA LYS A 62 -9.44 11.33 14.48
C LYS A 62 -9.41 11.78 13.03
N SER A 63 -8.23 11.73 12.42
CA SER A 63 -8.08 11.83 10.97
C SER A 63 -8.81 10.69 10.26
N VAL A 64 -9.44 10.99 9.13
CA VAL A 64 -10.16 10.00 8.31
C VAL A 64 -9.53 9.94 6.94
N ALA A 65 -9.04 8.77 6.55
CA ALA A 65 -8.50 8.51 5.21
C ALA A 65 -9.37 7.46 4.49
N PHE A 66 -9.72 7.72 3.23
CA PHE A 66 -10.51 6.80 2.40
C PHE A 66 -10.20 7.00 0.92
N ASN A 67 -10.48 5.97 0.11
CA ASN A 67 -10.38 6.06 -1.34
C ASN A 67 -11.72 6.52 -1.94
N HIS A 68 -11.67 7.50 -2.82
CA HIS A 68 -12.80 8.00 -3.59
C HIS A 68 -12.40 8.07 -5.06
N GLU A 69 -13.04 7.25 -5.91
CA GLU A 69 -12.79 7.24 -7.36
C GLU A 69 -11.32 7.02 -7.77
N GLY A 70 -10.55 6.25 -6.99
CA GLY A 70 -9.13 6.06 -7.25
C GLY A 70 -8.25 7.23 -6.81
N GLN A 71 -8.78 8.12 -5.97
CA GLN A 71 -8.06 9.18 -5.28
C GLN A 71 -8.13 8.94 -3.77
N GLU A 72 -6.98 8.93 -3.10
CA GLU A 72 -6.93 8.88 -1.64
C GLU A 72 -7.27 10.26 -1.09
N ILE A 73 -8.29 10.33 -0.23
CA ILE A 73 -8.74 11.55 0.44
C ILE A 73 -8.42 11.42 1.92
N LYS A 74 -7.73 12.43 2.48
CA LYS A 74 -7.44 12.54 3.91
C LYS A 74 -8.11 13.78 4.50
N LEU A 75 -8.78 13.62 5.63
CA LEU A 75 -9.51 14.66 6.35
C LEU A 75 -9.05 14.69 7.81
N CYS A 76 -9.00 15.88 8.41
CA CYS A 76 -8.56 16.05 9.80
C CYS A 76 -9.59 15.57 10.84
N CYS A 77 -10.89 15.54 10.51
CA CYS A 77 -11.93 15.13 11.45
C CYS A 77 -13.18 14.56 10.76
N LYS A 78 -14.08 13.98 11.57
CA LYS A 78 -15.36 13.41 11.12
C LYS A 78 -16.37 14.47 10.65
N SER A 79 -16.25 15.71 11.11
CA SER A 79 -17.06 16.82 10.62
C SER A 79 -16.70 17.14 9.16
N CYS A 80 -15.42 17.22 8.84
CA CYS A 80 -14.97 17.37 7.45
C CYS A 80 -15.49 16.27 6.52
N MET A 81 -15.66 15.04 7.03
CA MET A 81 -16.24 13.95 6.24
C MET A 81 -17.71 14.22 5.86
N LYS A 82 -18.48 14.89 6.72
CA LYS A 82 -19.86 15.29 6.40
C LYS A 82 -19.88 16.36 5.31
N ASP A 83 -19.01 17.36 5.41
CA ASP A 83 -18.91 18.42 4.40
C ASP A 83 -18.37 17.88 3.07
N PHE A 84 -17.38 16.98 3.10
CA PHE A 84 -16.91 16.28 1.90
C PHE A 84 -18.05 15.53 1.21
N LYS A 85 -18.92 14.83 1.95
CA LYS A 85 -20.03 14.07 1.39
C LYS A 85 -21.12 14.95 0.77
N LYS A 86 -21.24 16.22 1.16
CA LYS A 86 -22.19 17.14 0.52
C LYS A 86 -21.77 17.47 -0.92
N ASP A 87 -20.46 17.68 -1.13
CA ASP A 87 -19.92 18.12 -2.42
C ASP A 87 -18.60 17.43 -2.78
N PRO A 88 -18.55 16.09 -2.91
CA PRO A 88 -17.29 15.37 -3.09
C PRO A 88 -16.54 15.80 -4.36
N ALA A 89 -17.28 16.03 -5.45
CA ALA A 89 -16.71 16.48 -6.72
C ALA A 89 -16.01 17.85 -6.62
N LYS A 90 -16.50 18.76 -5.78
CA LYS A 90 -15.88 20.08 -5.53
C LYS A 90 -14.51 19.90 -4.88
N TYR A 91 -14.42 19.07 -3.84
CA TYR A 91 -13.19 18.84 -3.11
C TYR A 91 -12.19 18.02 -3.91
N VAL A 92 -12.62 17.02 -4.68
CA VAL A 92 -11.75 16.24 -5.57
C VAL A 92 -11.16 17.14 -6.67
N LYS A 93 -11.96 18.03 -7.28
CA LYS A 93 -11.46 19.03 -8.24
C LYS A 93 -10.44 19.97 -7.59
N LYS A 94 -10.71 20.47 -6.39
CA LYS A 94 -9.78 21.31 -5.62
C LYS A 94 -8.47 20.56 -5.33
N LEU A 95 -8.55 19.28 -4.95
CA LEU A 95 -7.39 18.44 -4.66
C LEU A 95 -6.52 18.22 -5.90
N ASN A 96 -7.13 17.88 -7.03
CA ASN A 96 -6.42 17.71 -8.29
C ASN A 96 -5.75 19.03 -8.72
N ALA A 97 -6.43 20.16 -8.58
CA ALA A 97 -5.87 21.47 -8.88
C ALA A 97 -4.67 21.81 -7.98
N ALA A 98 -4.71 21.44 -6.70
CA ALA A 98 -3.63 21.66 -5.76
C ALA A 98 -2.43 20.72 -6.02
N ALA A 99 -2.69 19.43 -6.30
CA ALA A 99 -1.67 18.45 -6.68
C ALA A 99 -0.76 18.97 -7.81
N ASN A 100 -1.38 19.46 -8.89
CA ASN A 100 -0.67 20.00 -10.04
C ASN A 100 0.18 21.24 -9.72
N LYS A 101 -0.14 21.98 -8.64
CA LYS A 101 0.64 23.15 -8.21
C LYS A 101 1.84 22.73 -7.36
N ASP A 102 1.67 21.80 -6.43
CA ASP A 102 2.76 21.27 -5.60
C ASP A 102 3.82 20.55 -6.46
N ASP A 103 3.41 19.78 -7.47
CA ASP A 103 4.32 19.15 -8.43
C ASP A 103 5.16 20.17 -9.21
N LYS A 104 4.57 21.32 -9.59
CA LYS A 104 5.30 22.40 -10.28
C LYS A 104 6.18 23.21 -9.35
N ALA A 105 5.78 23.41 -8.10
CA ALA A 105 6.61 24.09 -7.09
C ALA A 105 7.86 23.27 -6.76
N LYS A 106 7.73 21.95 -6.67
CA LYS A 106 8.85 21.05 -6.36
C LYS A 106 9.81 20.82 -7.53
N LYS A 107 9.35 20.97 -8.78
CA LYS A 107 10.18 20.84 -9.99
C LYS A 107 10.94 22.12 -10.38
N LYS A 108 10.64 23.25 -9.72
CA LYS A 108 11.32 24.54 -9.94
C LYS A 108 12.38 24.87 -8.87
N ALA A 109 12.61 23.95 -7.93
CA ALA A 109 13.68 24.03 -6.94
C ALA A 109 14.91 23.28 -7.43
#